data_AF-A0A931UGG8-F1
#
_entry.id   AF-A0A931UGG8-F1
#
_cell.length_a   1.000
_cell.length_b   1.000
_cell.length_c   1.000
_cell.angle_alpha   90.00
_cell.angle_beta   90.00
_cell.angle_gamma   90.00
#
_symmetry.space_group_name_H-M   'P 1'
#
loop_
_entity.id
_entity.type
_entity.pdbx_description
1 polymer ?
#
loop_
_entity_poly.entity_id
_entity_poly.type
_entity_poly.pdbx_seq_one_letter_code
_entity_poly.pdbx_strand_id
1 'polypeptide(L)'
;MNRIGNRGFTLIEMIVSMALFIGIVLVTSSAFNTILSQSSSVQRREESNIEGVVGLEMLRHDLQQAGVGLFTAPPPISYSEASVQPASTYNDATNHVPRPIVAGNDLVTATVGDISDDGSVVYNVLNLTDYLSIKATTVGTSNTSQKWTYIVPVAGGAAPYTWTSNAENFTDSKERFVVLRRGFSNPPTTTIERNTSDDTLWFKINSPAFDVYTSQANAIYTAYGFYKFSGTADENKVRFPFNRADYFVAKPKDAAKVPPMCAPNTGVLYKTTVKHADGKLTYMPILDCVADMQVVLGWDMDNNGSVDTWSNADGSTVSGSGDVATAILQASNDDITISNIRNRLKVVKVYIIAQNGKKDSGYTSDYEITIGDDGEKSLIHNTGSNATKAAYALAANMRNYRWKEYRIIVRPKNLLTNQ
;
A
#
# COMPACT_ATOMS: atom_id res chain seq x y z
N MET A 1 1.03 -12.45 -84.45
CA MET A 1 1.27 -12.50 -82.98
C MET A 1 2.31 -13.58 -82.71
N ASN A 2 3.58 -13.18 -82.56
CA ASN A 2 4.70 -14.10 -82.37
C ASN A 2 4.59 -14.75 -80.99
N ARG A 3 4.42 -16.08 -80.97
CA ARG A 3 4.57 -16.92 -79.76
C ARG A 3 6.03 -16.84 -79.30
N ILE A 4 6.26 -16.17 -78.19
CA ILE A 4 7.53 -16.22 -77.46
C ILE A 4 7.73 -17.67 -77.00
N GLY A 5 8.91 -18.22 -77.30
CA GLY A 5 9.18 -19.66 -77.25
C GLY A 5 8.98 -20.32 -75.88
N ASN A 6 8.30 -21.47 -75.90
CA ASN A 6 8.27 -22.44 -74.82
C ASN A 6 9.68 -23.03 -74.61
N ARG A 7 10.45 -22.49 -73.68
CA ARG A 7 11.61 -23.19 -73.10
C ARG A 7 11.12 -23.91 -71.84
N GLY A 8 11.17 -25.24 -71.84
CA GLY A 8 10.90 -26.03 -70.64
C GLY A 8 11.99 -25.81 -69.61
N PHE A 9 11.61 -25.54 -68.36
CA PHE A 9 12.55 -25.41 -67.24
C PHE A 9 13.34 -26.69 -67.07
N THR A 10 14.66 -26.56 -66.92
CA THR A 10 15.52 -27.74 -66.68
C THR A 10 15.41 -28.18 -65.23
N LEU A 11 15.52 -29.49 -64.97
CA LEU A 11 15.39 -30.05 -63.61
C LEU A 11 16.41 -29.44 -62.63
N ILE A 12 17.58 -29.03 -63.14
CA ILE A 12 18.59 -28.34 -62.36
C ILE A 12 18.16 -26.92 -61.95
N GLU A 13 17.42 -26.21 -62.80
CA GLU A 13 16.92 -24.86 -62.54
C GLU A 13 15.83 -24.87 -61.46
N MET A 14 14.97 -25.90 -61.46
CA MET A 14 14.00 -26.15 -60.39
C MET A 14 14.69 -26.46 -59.05
N ILE A 15 15.74 -27.29 -59.04
CA ILE A 15 16.49 -27.61 -57.81
C ILE A 15 17.21 -26.35 -57.26
N VAL A 16 17.84 -25.56 -58.13
CA VAL A 16 18.53 -24.33 -57.73
C VAL A 16 17.54 -23.32 -57.15
N SER A 17 16.36 -23.15 -57.76
CA SER A 17 15.32 -22.25 -57.26
C SER A 17 14.77 -22.67 -55.89
N MET A 18 14.56 -23.97 -55.66
CA MET A 18 14.10 -24.51 -54.37
C MET A 18 15.16 -24.32 -53.28
N ALA A 19 16.44 -24.55 -53.60
CA ALA A 19 17.54 -24.35 -52.65
C ALA A 19 17.68 -22.86 -52.24
N LEU A 20 17.55 -21.95 -53.21
CA LEU A 20 17.53 -20.50 -52.95
C LEU A 20 16.34 -20.10 -52.08
N PHE A 21 15.15 -20.63 -52.37
CA PHE A 21 13.94 -20.35 -51.61
C PHE A 21 14.05 -20.85 -50.16
N ILE A 22 14.53 -22.07 -49.94
CA ILE A 22 14.76 -22.61 -48.59
C ILE A 22 15.78 -21.75 -47.83
N GLY A 23 16.86 -21.33 -48.48
CA GLY A 23 17.85 -20.43 -47.88
C GLY A 23 17.23 -19.11 -47.42
N ILE A 24 16.39 -18.49 -48.26
CA ILE A 24 15.69 -17.24 -47.92
C ILE A 24 14.68 -17.47 -46.77
N VAL A 25 13.95 -18.59 -46.76
CA VAL A 25 13.00 -18.91 -45.68
C VAL A 25 13.72 -19.14 -44.35
N LEU A 26 14.91 -19.75 -44.35
CA LEU A 26 15.70 -19.95 -43.13
C LEU A 26 16.21 -18.63 -42.55
N VAL A 27 16.70 -17.72 -43.40
CA VAL A 27 17.15 -16.38 -42.97
C VAL A 27 15.98 -15.52 -42.50
N THR A 28 14.85 -15.56 -43.19
CA THR A 28 13.65 -14.80 -42.78
C THR A 28 13.03 -15.38 -41.50
N SER A 29 13.06 -16.70 -41.31
CA SER A 29 12.60 -17.35 -40.07
C SER A 29 13.42 -16.96 -38.85
N SER A 30 14.75 -16.89 -38.95
CA SER A 30 15.59 -16.45 -37.83
C SER A 30 15.34 -14.98 -37.48
N ALA A 31 15.23 -14.11 -38.47
CA ALA A 31 14.87 -12.70 -38.27
C ALA A 31 13.48 -12.54 -37.63
N PHE A 32 12.49 -13.32 -38.08
CA PHE A 32 11.15 -13.33 -37.51
C PHE A 32 11.14 -13.77 -36.03
N ASN A 33 11.90 -14.81 -35.68
CA ASN A 33 12.04 -15.26 -34.29
C ASN A 33 12.66 -14.18 -33.41
N THR A 34 13.70 -13.49 -33.89
CA THR A 34 14.29 -12.35 -33.17
C THR A 34 13.26 -11.25 -32.96
N ILE A 35 12.54 -10.83 -34.00
CA ILE A 35 11.52 -9.77 -33.92
C ILE A 35 10.41 -10.16 -32.95
N LEU A 36 9.88 -11.39 -33.01
CA LEU A 36 8.85 -11.87 -32.09
C LEU A 36 9.34 -11.89 -30.63
N SER A 37 10.58 -12.34 -30.41
CA SER A 37 11.16 -12.40 -29.06
C SER A 37 11.34 -11.01 -28.46
N GLN A 38 11.76 -10.02 -29.27
CA GLN A 38 11.92 -8.63 -28.87
C GLN A 38 10.57 -7.96 -28.66
N SER A 39 9.63 -8.12 -29.60
CA SER A 39 8.28 -7.55 -29.51
C SER A 39 7.55 -8.03 -28.25
N SER A 40 7.60 -9.33 -27.96
CA SER A 40 7.01 -9.88 -26.73
C SER A 40 7.72 -9.43 -25.45
N SER A 41 9.02 -9.09 -25.53
CA SER A 41 9.75 -8.50 -24.41
C SER A 41 9.31 -7.06 -24.16
N VAL A 42 9.20 -6.24 -25.23
CA VAL A 42 8.75 -4.85 -25.16
C VAL A 42 7.32 -4.76 -24.63
N GLN A 43 6.39 -5.55 -25.18
CA GLN A 43 5.00 -5.56 -24.73
C GLN A 43 4.87 -5.86 -23.22
N ARG A 44 5.62 -6.85 -22.72
CA ARG A 44 5.63 -7.19 -21.28
C ARG A 44 6.23 -6.08 -20.41
N ARG A 45 7.20 -5.31 -20.91
CA ARG A 45 7.75 -4.17 -20.17
C ARG A 45 6.73 -3.04 -20.05
N GLU A 46 5.96 -2.80 -21.11
CA GLU A 46 4.89 -1.79 -21.08
C GLU A 46 3.75 -2.20 -20.14
N GLU A 47 3.35 -3.48 -20.16
CA GLU A 47 2.38 -4.02 -19.20
C GLU A 47 2.85 -3.84 -17.75
N SER A 48 4.07 -4.29 -17.42
CA SER A 48 4.64 -4.11 -16.08
C SER A 48 4.78 -2.64 -15.67
N ASN A 49 5.05 -1.73 -16.62
CA ASN A 49 5.11 -0.30 -16.36
C ASN A 49 3.72 0.26 -16.01
N ILE A 50 2.69 -0.09 -16.77
CA ILE A 50 1.32 0.43 -16.57
C ILE A 50 0.76 -0.10 -15.24
N GLU A 51 0.86 -1.40 -15.00
CA GLU A 51 0.37 -2.03 -13.77
C GLU A 51 1.09 -1.47 -12.54
N GLY A 52 2.42 -1.35 -12.62
CA GLY A 52 3.22 -0.76 -11.55
C GLY A 52 2.82 0.69 -11.26
N VAL A 53 2.56 1.51 -12.28
CA VAL A 53 2.13 2.90 -12.05
C VAL A 53 0.81 2.96 -11.29
N VAL A 54 -0.19 2.17 -11.67
CA VAL A 54 -1.51 2.20 -11.00
C VAL A 54 -1.41 1.69 -9.55
N GLY A 55 -0.71 0.57 -9.34
CA GLY A 55 -0.54 -0.01 -8.01
C GLY A 55 0.23 0.92 -7.05
N LEU A 56 1.29 1.55 -7.54
CA LEU A 56 2.11 2.45 -6.74
C LEU A 56 1.45 3.82 -6.51
N GLU A 57 0.58 4.28 -7.42
CA GLU A 57 -0.26 5.45 -7.16
C GLU A 57 -1.29 5.20 -6.07
N MET A 58 -1.78 3.95 -5.92
CA MET A 58 -2.65 3.57 -4.80
C MET A 58 -1.90 3.67 -3.46
N LEU A 59 -0.67 3.15 -3.40
CA LEU A 59 0.20 3.28 -2.22
C LEU A 59 0.49 4.77 -1.90
N ARG A 60 0.83 5.56 -2.92
CA ARG A 60 1.08 7.00 -2.76
C ARG A 60 -0.16 7.72 -2.21
N HIS A 61 -1.34 7.39 -2.73
CA HIS A 61 -2.60 7.98 -2.27
C HIS A 61 -2.90 7.62 -0.81
N ASP A 62 -2.78 6.34 -0.43
CA ASP A 62 -3.03 5.90 0.94
C ASP A 62 -2.06 6.55 1.94
N LEU A 63 -0.78 6.67 1.58
CA LEU A 63 0.22 7.40 2.38
C LEU A 63 -0.16 8.88 2.58
N GLN A 64 -0.71 9.54 1.56
CA GLN A 64 -1.17 10.92 1.68
C GLN A 64 -2.38 11.06 2.60
N GLN A 65 -3.26 10.06 2.60
CA GLN A 65 -4.48 10.02 3.40
C GLN A 65 -4.28 9.38 4.78
N ALA A 66 -3.05 8.99 5.14
CA ALA A 66 -2.76 8.43 6.46
C ALA A 66 -3.24 9.39 7.55
N GLY A 67 -4.06 8.90 8.49
CA GLY A 67 -4.62 9.69 9.57
C GLY A 67 -6.00 10.30 9.33
N VAL A 68 -6.56 10.26 8.11
CA VAL A 68 -7.91 10.80 7.83
C VAL A 68 -8.97 10.07 8.66
N GLY A 69 -9.79 10.84 9.38
CA GLY A 69 -10.88 10.30 10.18
C GLY A 69 -10.41 9.45 11.37
N LEU A 70 -9.14 9.56 11.77
CA LEU A 70 -8.67 9.02 13.04
C LEU A 70 -8.85 10.04 14.16
N PHE A 71 -9.22 9.55 15.34
CA PHE A 71 -9.24 10.35 16.57
C PHE A 71 -7.82 10.54 17.13
N THR A 72 -7.65 11.53 18.00
CA THR A 72 -6.37 11.89 18.65
C THR A 72 -6.46 11.87 20.18
N ALA A 73 -7.58 11.39 20.73
CA ALA A 73 -7.81 11.24 22.15
C ALA A 73 -8.31 9.81 22.42
N PRO A 74 -7.95 9.17 23.54
CA PRO A 74 -8.33 7.80 23.83
C PRO A 74 -9.84 7.55 23.65
N PRO A 75 -10.23 6.43 23.01
CA PRO A 75 -11.62 6.15 22.73
C PRO A 75 -12.38 5.77 24.02
N PRO A 76 -13.70 5.99 24.07
CA PRO A 76 -14.52 5.67 25.23
C PRO A 76 -14.74 4.16 25.44
N ILE A 77 -14.53 3.34 24.40
CA ILE A 77 -14.62 1.88 24.46
C ILE A 77 -13.50 1.25 23.63
N SER A 78 -13.22 -0.02 23.93
CA SER A 78 -12.19 -0.79 23.25
C SER A 78 -12.55 -1.17 21.81
N TYR A 79 -11.54 -1.29 20.95
CA TYR A 79 -11.65 -1.87 19.62
C TYR A 79 -10.56 -2.92 19.36
N SER A 80 -10.73 -3.75 18.34
CA SER A 80 -9.73 -4.76 17.96
C SER A 80 -9.40 -4.63 16.47
N GLU A 81 -8.12 -4.66 16.11
CA GLU A 81 -7.70 -4.58 14.69
C GLU A 81 -7.53 -5.99 14.10
N ALA A 82 -6.33 -6.28 13.55
CA ALA A 82 -6.01 -7.54 12.92
C ALA A 82 -5.88 -8.68 13.95
N SER A 83 -6.33 -9.88 13.58
CA SER A 83 -6.31 -11.06 14.45
C SER A 83 -5.13 -12.00 14.20
N VAL A 84 -4.42 -11.83 13.09
CA VAL A 84 -3.37 -12.75 12.62
C VAL A 84 -2.02 -12.06 12.43
N GLN A 85 -0.93 -12.77 12.72
CA GLN A 85 0.42 -12.30 12.42
C GLN A 85 0.72 -12.39 10.91
N PRO A 86 1.56 -11.49 10.36
CA PRO A 86 2.30 -10.44 11.05
C PRO A 86 1.47 -9.17 11.32
N ALA A 87 0.27 -9.04 10.73
CA ALA A 87 -0.55 -7.85 10.86
C ALA A 87 -0.89 -7.49 12.32
N SER A 88 -1.17 -8.47 13.18
CA SER A 88 -1.50 -8.24 14.59
C SER A 88 -0.35 -7.62 15.40
N THR A 89 0.91 -7.75 14.95
CA THR A 89 2.07 -7.10 15.57
C THR A 89 2.05 -5.57 15.41
N TYR A 90 1.32 -5.05 14.42
CA TYR A 90 1.21 -3.62 14.12
C TYR A 90 -0.13 -3.02 14.57
N ASN A 91 -0.83 -3.69 15.48
CA ASN A 91 -2.04 -3.18 16.12
C ASN A 91 -1.71 -2.10 17.15
N ASP A 92 -2.63 -1.16 17.33
CA ASP A 92 -2.62 -0.12 18.38
C ASP A 92 -3.73 -0.37 19.43
N ALA A 93 -4.61 -1.33 19.18
CA ALA A 93 -5.70 -1.76 20.05
C ALA A 93 -5.24 -2.19 21.48
N THR A 94 -6.10 -2.14 22.51
CA THR A 94 -7.56 -1.97 22.45
C THR A 94 -8.11 -0.63 22.90
N ASN A 95 -7.39 0.20 23.67
CA ASN A 95 -7.88 1.50 24.19
C ASN A 95 -6.98 2.69 23.86
N HIS A 96 -6.14 2.57 22.83
CA HIS A 96 -5.21 3.64 22.46
C HIS A 96 -5.65 4.37 21.21
N VAL A 97 -5.10 5.57 21.04
CA VAL A 97 -5.22 6.38 19.83
C VAL A 97 -4.45 5.68 18.70
N PRO A 98 -5.08 5.37 17.55
CA PRO A 98 -4.39 4.68 16.46
C PRO A 98 -3.29 5.56 15.87
N ARG A 99 -2.11 4.99 15.67
CA ARG A 99 -1.00 5.59 14.92
C ARG A 99 -1.39 5.57 13.44
N PRO A 100 -1.32 6.71 12.73
CA PRO A 100 -1.64 6.77 11.30
C PRO A 100 -0.80 5.82 10.44
N ILE A 101 0.44 5.59 10.86
CA ILE A 101 1.41 4.73 10.19
C ILE A 101 2.11 3.90 11.25
N VAL A 102 2.26 2.61 10.99
CA VAL A 102 3.09 1.70 11.80
C VAL A 102 3.86 0.83 10.82
N ALA A 103 5.17 0.71 10.97
CA ALA A 103 5.98 -0.10 10.08
C ALA A 103 6.90 -1.04 10.84
N GLY A 104 7.35 -2.09 10.16
CA GLY A 104 8.33 -3.04 10.64
C GLY A 104 9.52 -3.09 9.71
N ASN A 105 10.71 -3.18 10.28
CA ASN A 105 11.96 -3.18 9.57
C ASN A 105 12.48 -4.61 9.37
N ASP A 106 13.03 -4.90 8.19
CA ASP A 106 13.79 -6.13 7.88
C ASP A 106 13.08 -7.41 8.36
N LEU A 107 11.83 -7.64 7.95
CA LEU A 107 11.06 -8.76 8.50
C LEU A 107 11.77 -10.09 8.23
N VAL A 108 12.01 -10.85 9.30
CA VAL A 108 12.37 -12.26 9.18
C VAL A 108 11.22 -12.97 8.47
N THR A 109 11.55 -13.90 7.57
CA THR A 109 10.55 -14.71 6.84
C THR A 109 9.47 -15.21 7.80
N ALA A 110 8.34 -14.54 7.78
CA ALA A 110 7.19 -14.86 8.59
C ALA A 110 6.17 -15.55 7.69
N THR A 111 5.78 -16.76 8.09
CA THR A 111 4.63 -17.41 7.47
C THR A 111 3.38 -16.65 7.89
N VAL A 112 2.79 -15.93 6.95
CA VAL A 112 1.43 -15.43 7.09
C VAL A 112 0.51 -16.62 6.82
N GLY A 113 0.24 -17.36 7.89
CA GLY A 113 -0.83 -18.35 7.90
C GLY A 113 -2.15 -17.61 7.95
N ASP A 114 -2.60 -17.05 6.83
CA ASP A 114 -3.98 -16.64 6.74
C ASP A 114 -4.64 -17.25 5.52
N ILE A 115 -5.54 -18.19 5.82
CA ILE A 115 -6.63 -18.63 4.98
C ILE A 115 -7.45 -17.37 4.70
N SER A 116 -7.00 -16.59 3.70
CA SER A 116 -7.85 -15.68 2.96
C SER A 116 -9.11 -16.44 2.54
N ASP A 117 -10.21 -15.72 2.32
CA ASP A 117 -11.47 -16.32 1.83
C ASP A 117 -11.30 -17.08 0.48
N ASP A 118 -10.11 -17.04 -0.13
CA ASP A 118 -9.69 -17.78 -1.32
C ASP A 118 -9.16 -19.21 -1.03
N GLY A 119 -9.47 -19.80 0.13
CA GLY A 119 -9.31 -21.25 0.34
C GLY A 119 -7.87 -21.74 0.57
N SER A 120 -7.29 -21.41 1.74
CA SER A 120 -6.06 -22.03 2.28
C SER A 120 -4.73 -21.60 1.64
N VAL A 121 -4.70 -20.46 0.94
CA VAL A 121 -3.44 -19.91 0.41
C VAL A 121 -2.60 -19.34 1.55
N VAL A 122 -1.45 -19.96 1.81
CA VAL A 122 -0.47 -19.44 2.77
C VAL A 122 0.45 -18.46 2.05
N TYR A 123 0.68 -17.28 2.63
CA TYR A 123 1.61 -16.30 2.10
C TYR A 123 2.84 -16.23 3.00
N ASN A 124 4.04 -16.19 2.43
CA ASN A 124 5.27 -15.98 3.18
C ASN A 124 5.79 -14.58 2.86
N VAL A 125 5.94 -13.73 3.88
CA VAL A 125 6.59 -12.43 3.70
C VAL A 125 8.01 -12.67 3.21
N LEU A 126 8.43 -11.89 2.22
CA LEU A 126 9.79 -11.97 1.69
C LEU A 126 10.77 -11.53 2.78
N ASN A 127 11.86 -12.30 2.94
CA ASN A 127 12.85 -12.01 3.97
C ASN A 127 13.48 -10.63 3.76
N LEU A 128 13.70 -9.90 4.84
CA LEU A 128 14.41 -8.61 4.89
C LEU A 128 13.68 -7.46 4.19
N THR A 129 12.43 -7.68 3.76
CA THR A 129 11.57 -6.58 3.28
C THR A 129 10.79 -5.96 4.42
N ASP A 130 10.50 -4.68 4.30
CA ASP A 130 9.72 -3.95 5.29
C ASP A 130 8.21 -4.21 5.17
N TYR A 131 7.52 -3.93 6.28
CA TYR A 131 6.07 -3.98 6.39
C TYR A 131 5.55 -2.60 6.71
N LEU A 132 4.52 -2.14 6.01
CA LEU A 132 3.95 -0.81 6.20
C LEU A 132 2.44 -0.91 6.43
N SER A 133 1.98 -0.53 7.62
CA SER A 133 0.57 -0.40 7.96
C SER A 133 0.13 1.05 7.92
N ILE A 134 -0.95 1.34 7.21
CA ILE A 134 -1.55 2.66 7.07
C ILE A 134 -2.97 2.61 7.62
N LYS A 135 -3.30 3.53 8.52
CA LYS A 135 -4.61 3.61 9.19
C LYS A 135 -5.31 4.91 8.80
N ALA A 136 -6.52 4.79 8.29
CA ALA A 136 -7.43 5.90 7.99
C ALA A 136 -8.84 5.36 7.70
N THR A 137 -9.86 6.21 7.74
CA THR A 137 -11.20 5.82 7.27
C THR A 137 -11.25 5.57 5.75
N THR A 138 -10.39 6.26 5.00
CA THR A 138 -10.37 6.29 3.52
C THR A 138 -9.58 5.19 2.84
N VAL A 139 -8.71 4.45 3.56
CA VAL A 139 -7.88 3.38 2.96
C VAL A 139 -8.66 2.08 2.68
N GLY A 140 -9.93 2.03 3.09
CA GLY A 140 -10.85 0.93 2.77
C GLY A 140 -11.25 0.90 1.30
N THR A 141 -11.72 -0.25 0.84
CA THR A 141 -12.12 -0.48 -0.56
C THR A 141 -13.59 -0.18 -0.84
N SER A 142 -14.37 0.18 0.17
CA SER A 142 -15.80 0.45 0.01
C SER A 142 -16.04 1.90 -0.42
N ASN A 143 -17.09 2.14 -1.22
CA ASN A 143 -17.48 3.52 -1.58
C ASN A 143 -17.81 4.37 -0.35
N THR A 144 -18.26 3.74 0.74
CA THR A 144 -18.54 4.43 2.01
C THR A 144 -17.27 5.00 2.64
N SER A 145 -16.11 4.37 2.42
CA SER A 145 -14.80 4.86 2.89
C SER A 145 -14.42 6.22 2.28
N GLN A 146 -15.05 6.62 1.17
CA GLN A 146 -14.79 7.90 0.49
C GLN A 146 -15.76 9.01 0.90
N LYS A 147 -16.78 8.70 1.71
CA LYS A 147 -17.83 9.65 2.12
C LYS A 147 -17.44 10.36 3.40
N TRP A 148 -17.70 11.66 3.46
CA TRP A 148 -17.59 12.46 4.67
C TRP A 148 -18.70 13.52 4.70
N THR A 149 -19.07 13.95 5.90
CA THR A 149 -20.00 15.07 6.10
C THR A 149 -19.80 15.67 7.49
N TYR A 150 -20.59 16.66 7.86
CA TYR A 150 -20.64 17.23 9.20
C TYR A 150 -22.06 17.14 9.75
N ILE A 151 -22.20 17.09 11.07
CA ILE A 151 -23.52 17.03 11.71
C ILE A 151 -24.04 18.45 11.90
N VAL A 152 -25.29 18.69 11.50
CA VAL A 152 -26.00 19.96 11.66
C VAL A 152 -27.22 19.80 12.57
N PRO A 153 -27.56 20.83 13.35
CA PRO A 153 -28.83 20.83 14.07
C PRO A 153 -30.00 20.92 13.08
N VAL A 154 -31.06 20.15 13.34
CA VAL A 154 -32.32 20.16 12.60
C VAL A 154 -33.49 20.31 13.58
N ALA A 155 -34.70 20.59 13.09
CA ALA A 155 -35.87 20.71 13.96
C ALA A 155 -36.11 19.38 14.70
N GLY A 156 -35.95 19.39 16.03
CA GLY A 156 -36.19 18.23 16.89
C GLY A 156 -35.02 17.24 17.02
N GLY A 157 -33.82 17.54 16.49
CA GLY A 157 -32.69 16.61 16.53
C GLY A 157 -31.43 17.14 15.83
N ALA A 158 -30.45 16.28 15.60
CA ALA A 158 -29.31 16.57 14.72
C ALA A 158 -29.25 15.56 13.59
N ALA A 159 -28.70 15.95 12.44
CA ALA A 159 -28.60 15.06 11.28
C ALA A 159 -27.31 15.32 10.49
N PRO A 160 -26.78 14.32 9.78
CA PRO A 160 -25.71 14.54 8.81
C PRO A 160 -26.14 15.55 7.74
N TYR A 161 -25.26 16.49 7.42
CA TYR A 161 -25.47 17.42 6.32
C TYR A 161 -25.59 16.66 5.00
N THR A 162 -26.53 17.09 4.16
CA THR A 162 -26.80 16.48 2.86
C THR A 162 -26.16 17.33 1.76
N TRP A 163 -25.17 16.75 1.07
CA TRP A 163 -24.52 17.31 -0.10
C TRP A 163 -25.46 17.33 -1.31
N THR A 164 -25.21 18.23 -2.25
CA THR A 164 -25.92 18.29 -3.54
C THR A 164 -25.76 17.00 -4.33
N SER A 165 -24.59 16.36 -4.23
CA SER A 165 -24.32 15.07 -4.87
C SER A 165 -24.75 13.91 -3.95
N ASN A 166 -25.69 13.10 -4.42
CA ASN A 166 -26.13 11.90 -3.70
C ASN A 166 -25.00 10.87 -3.49
N ALA A 167 -23.94 10.91 -4.31
CA ALA A 167 -22.80 10.01 -4.16
C ALA A 167 -22.00 10.26 -2.87
N GLU A 168 -22.05 11.48 -2.33
CA GLU A 168 -21.33 11.88 -1.11
C GLU A 168 -22.15 11.66 0.15
N ASN A 169 -23.46 11.49 0.00
CA ASN A 169 -24.39 11.31 1.11
C ASN A 169 -24.38 9.87 1.62
N PHE A 170 -24.49 9.71 2.94
CA PHE A 170 -24.91 8.44 3.52
C PHE A 170 -26.38 8.24 3.19
N THR A 171 -26.73 7.14 2.53
CA THR A 171 -28.11 6.90 2.07
C THR A 171 -28.59 5.50 2.40
N ASP A 172 -27.69 4.60 2.77
CA ASP A 172 -27.97 3.18 2.99
C ASP A 172 -27.74 2.82 4.47
N SER A 173 -28.70 2.13 5.07
CA SER A 173 -28.61 1.68 6.47
C SER A 173 -27.47 0.69 6.72
N LYS A 174 -26.90 0.14 5.64
CA LYS A 174 -25.72 -0.72 5.68
C LYS A 174 -24.40 0.03 5.85
N GLU A 175 -24.42 1.35 5.67
CA GLU A 175 -23.24 2.19 5.82
C GLU A 175 -22.94 2.42 7.30
N ARG A 176 -21.65 2.43 7.61
CA ARG A 176 -21.09 2.69 8.93
C ARG A 176 -20.13 3.85 8.82
N PHE A 177 -20.34 4.82 9.68
CA PHE A 177 -19.48 5.99 9.80
C PHE A 177 -19.17 6.27 11.26
N VAL A 178 -18.04 6.92 11.49
CA VAL A 178 -17.66 7.42 12.81
C VAL A 178 -17.97 8.89 12.90
N VAL A 179 -18.32 9.36 14.09
CA VAL A 179 -18.48 10.79 14.37
C VAL A 179 -17.32 11.22 15.25
N LEU A 180 -16.58 12.21 14.78
CA LEU A 180 -15.50 12.84 15.52
C LEU A 180 -15.95 14.22 15.98
N ARG A 181 -15.80 14.48 17.26
CA ARG A 181 -15.97 15.80 17.86
C ARG A 181 -14.61 16.49 17.92
N ARG A 182 -14.52 17.65 17.28
CA ARG A 182 -13.34 18.50 17.35
C ARG A 182 -13.46 19.43 18.56
N GLY A 183 -12.54 19.27 19.50
CA GLY A 183 -12.33 20.21 20.60
C GLY A 183 -11.44 21.37 20.16
N PHE A 184 -11.78 22.58 20.59
CA PHE A 184 -10.99 23.79 20.34
C PHE A 184 -9.93 24.05 21.42
N SER A 185 -9.42 22.99 22.05
CA SER A 185 -8.28 23.06 22.97
C SER A 185 -6.99 23.44 22.23
N ASN A 186 -5.96 23.87 22.98
CA ASN A 186 -4.60 24.02 22.44
C ASN A 186 -3.68 22.98 23.10
N PRO A 187 -3.24 21.92 22.39
CA PRO A 187 -3.49 21.62 20.98
C PRO A 187 -4.93 21.12 20.70
N PRO A 188 -5.43 21.25 19.44
CA PRO A 188 -6.76 20.79 19.07
C PRO A 188 -6.83 19.27 19.15
N THR A 189 -7.88 18.75 19.78
CA THR A 189 -8.11 17.32 19.95
C THR A 189 -9.33 16.87 19.17
N THR A 190 -9.30 15.63 18.68
CA THR A 190 -10.44 14.97 18.05
C THR A 190 -10.82 13.75 18.88
N THR A 191 -12.00 13.81 19.49
CA THR A 191 -12.55 12.70 20.29
C THR A 191 -13.55 11.95 19.44
N ILE A 192 -13.46 10.63 19.40
CA ILE A 192 -14.50 9.79 18.78
C ILE A 192 -15.73 9.74 19.68
N GLU A 193 -16.90 9.92 19.09
CA GLU A 193 -18.17 9.86 19.82
C GLU A 193 -18.67 8.43 19.96
N ARG A 194 -19.23 8.12 21.13
CA ARG A 194 -19.89 6.83 21.41
C ARG A 194 -21.34 6.91 20.99
N ASN A 195 -21.80 5.92 20.24
CA ASN A 195 -23.22 5.72 20.00
C ASN A 195 -23.85 5.16 21.28
N THR A 196 -24.62 6.01 21.97
CA THR A 196 -25.23 5.67 23.27
C THR A 196 -26.38 4.67 23.17
N SER A 197 -26.94 4.46 21.97
CA SER A 197 -28.04 3.51 21.76
C SER A 197 -27.56 2.06 21.68
N ASP A 198 -26.46 1.83 20.96
CA ASP A 198 -25.95 0.47 20.64
C ASP A 198 -24.63 0.14 21.34
N ASP A 199 -24.06 1.07 22.11
CA ASP A 199 -22.74 0.96 22.73
C ASP A 199 -21.59 0.65 21.74
N THR A 200 -21.53 1.43 20.66
CA THR A 200 -20.53 1.25 19.59
C THR A 200 -19.79 2.54 19.28
N LEU A 201 -18.64 2.44 18.61
CA LEU A 201 -17.88 3.58 18.08
C LEU A 201 -18.35 4.03 16.68
N TRP A 202 -19.49 3.54 16.22
CA TRP A 202 -19.98 3.79 14.87
C TRP A 202 -21.47 4.12 14.88
N PHE A 203 -21.88 4.79 13.82
CA PHE A 203 -23.22 5.27 13.59
C PHE A 203 -23.73 4.77 12.25
N LYS A 204 -25.05 4.74 12.13
CA LYS A 204 -25.80 4.50 10.90
C LYS A 204 -26.71 5.69 10.64
N ILE A 205 -27.15 5.87 9.40
CA ILE A 205 -28.13 6.90 9.09
C ILE A 205 -29.41 6.68 9.92
N ASN A 206 -30.01 7.77 10.39
CA ASN A 206 -31.16 7.78 11.29
C ASN A 206 -30.91 7.14 12.67
N SER A 207 -29.66 7.12 13.15
CA SER A 207 -29.38 6.75 14.54
C SER A 207 -30.03 7.76 15.51
N PRO A 208 -30.87 7.33 16.48
CA PRO A 208 -31.44 8.24 17.48
C PRO A 208 -30.38 8.88 18.39
N ALA A 209 -29.14 8.38 18.36
CA ALA A 209 -28.02 8.96 19.09
C ALA A 209 -27.68 10.40 18.66
N PHE A 210 -28.17 10.89 17.51
CA PHE A 210 -27.89 12.26 17.08
C PHE A 210 -28.60 13.35 17.89
N ASP A 211 -29.70 13.02 18.58
CA ASP A 211 -30.51 14.00 19.31
C ASP A 211 -29.73 14.69 20.44
N VAL A 212 -28.68 14.04 20.96
CA VAL A 212 -27.78 14.59 21.99
C VAL A 212 -26.95 15.76 21.46
N TYR A 213 -26.68 15.82 20.15
CA TYR A 213 -25.81 16.84 19.54
C TYR A 213 -26.52 18.17 19.26
N THR A 214 -27.81 18.28 19.57
CA THR A 214 -28.63 19.51 19.44
C THR A 214 -28.26 20.62 20.41
N SER A 215 -27.52 20.30 21.48
CA SER A 215 -27.32 21.18 22.64
C SER A 215 -25.88 21.66 22.85
N GLN A 216 -24.91 21.18 22.06
CA GLN A 216 -23.48 21.47 22.26
C GLN A 216 -22.97 22.55 21.28
N ALA A 217 -23.19 23.83 21.62
CA ALA A 217 -22.87 24.99 20.77
C ALA A 217 -21.36 25.23 20.51
N ASN A 218 -20.45 24.48 21.15
CA ASN A 218 -19.00 24.75 21.13
C ASN A 218 -18.16 23.62 20.51
N ALA A 219 -18.75 22.76 19.69
CA ALA A 219 -18.01 21.67 19.03
C ALA A 219 -18.45 21.47 17.58
N ILE A 220 -17.49 21.12 16.72
CA ILE A 220 -17.77 20.69 15.34
C ILE A 220 -17.75 19.17 15.32
N TYR A 221 -18.81 18.59 14.76
CA TYR A 221 -18.94 17.15 14.57
C TYR A 221 -18.77 16.81 13.10
N THR A 222 -17.73 16.04 12.79
CA THR A 222 -17.48 15.52 11.44
C THR A 222 -17.73 14.03 11.40
N ALA A 223 -18.42 13.55 10.38
CA ALA A 223 -18.71 12.15 10.15
C ALA A 223 -17.87 11.62 8.98
N TYR A 224 -17.19 10.49 9.20
CA TYR A 224 -16.37 9.81 8.19
C TYR A 224 -16.87 8.39 7.98
N GLY A 225 -17.24 8.07 6.74
CA GLY A 225 -17.60 6.72 6.37
C GLY A 225 -16.37 5.83 6.33
N PHE A 226 -16.51 4.58 6.77
CA PHE A 226 -15.40 3.64 6.73
C PHE A 226 -15.84 2.25 6.26
N TYR A 227 -17.06 1.81 6.54
CA TYR A 227 -17.45 0.44 6.23
C TYR A 227 -18.87 0.33 5.69
N LYS A 228 -19.07 -0.63 4.78
CA LYS A 228 -20.38 -1.05 4.30
C LYS A 228 -20.41 -2.56 4.24
N PHE A 229 -21.34 -3.18 4.96
CA PHE A 229 -21.51 -4.63 4.90
C PHE A 229 -22.37 -5.04 3.70
N SER A 230 -22.10 -6.22 3.15
CA SER A 230 -22.78 -6.77 1.98
C SER A 230 -24.06 -7.54 2.37
N GLY A 231 -24.05 -8.25 3.51
CA GLY A 231 -25.16 -9.07 4.00
C GLY A 231 -25.37 -9.00 5.52
N THR A 232 -26.54 -9.45 5.98
CA THR A 232 -26.98 -9.37 7.39
C THR A 232 -26.05 -10.11 8.36
N ALA A 233 -25.31 -11.12 7.89
CA ALA A 233 -24.35 -11.86 8.70
C ALA A 233 -23.18 -11.01 9.22
N ASP A 234 -22.90 -9.84 8.61
CA ASP A 234 -21.79 -8.96 8.96
C ASP A 234 -22.23 -7.61 9.53
N GLU A 235 -23.55 -7.43 9.74
CA GLU A 235 -24.16 -6.16 10.16
C GLU A 235 -23.60 -5.62 11.50
N ASN A 236 -23.20 -6.53 12.39
CA ASN A 236 -22.68 -6.21 13.73
C ASN A 236 -21.20 -6.57 13.91
N LYS A 237 -20.50 -7.01 12.85
CA LYS A 237 -19.09 -7.39 12.95
C LYS A 237 -18.15 -6.23 12.64
N VAL A 238 -18.43 -5.04 13.18
CA VAL A 238 -17.50 -3.91 13.06
C VAL A 238 -16.47 -4.03 14.17
N ARG A 239 -15.19 -4.19 13.82
CA ARG A 239 -14.13 -4.46 14.79
C ARG A 239 -13.42 -3.21 15.30
N PHE A 240 -13.28 -2.22 14.43
CA PHE A 240 -12.58 -0.98 14.74
C PHE A 240 -13.13 0.21 13.95
N PRO A 241 -13.01 1.44 14.49
CA PRO A 241 -13.66 2.65 13.96
C PRO A 241 -12.95 3.29 12.74
N PHE A 242 -12.13 2.55 12.02
CA PHE A 242 -11.40 3.04 10.85
C PHE A 242 -11.13 1.88 9.89
N ASN A 243 -10.35 2.12 8.83
CA ASN A 243 -9.80 1.06 8.00
C ASN A 243 -8.27 1.03 8.13
N ARG A 244 -7.73 -0.15 7.85
CA ARG A 244 -6.30 -0.39 7.86
C ARG A 244 -5.90 -1.08 6.57
N ALA A 245 -4.91 -0.52 5.90
CA ALA A 245 -4.29 -1.08 4.72
C ALA A 245 -2.82 -1.39 5.00
N ASP A 246 -2.42 -2.63 4.76
CA ASP A 246 -1.04 -3.07 4.99
C ASP A 246 -0.36 -3.41 3.66
N TYR A 247 0.87 -2.96 3.50
CA TYR A 247 1.72 -3.12 2.33
C TYR A 247 2.97 -3.91 2.68
N PHE A 248 3.20 -5.00 1.96
CA PHE A 248 4.36 -5.86 2.15
C PHE A 248 4.58 -6.77 0.94
N VAL A 249 5.82 -7.24 0.78
CA VAL A 249 6.17 -8.19 -0.27
C VAL A 249 5.98 -9.61 0.25
N ALA A 250 5.23 -10.43 -0.47
CA ALA A 250 5.01 -11.82 -0.08
C ALA A 250 5.01 -12.77 -1.28
N LYS A 251 5.22 -14.05 -0.97
CA LYS A 251 5.08 -15.16 -1.93
C LYS A 251 3.95 -16.08 -1.48
N PRO A 252 2.96 -16.33 -2.34
CA PRO A 252 2.08 -17.47 -2.17
C PRO A 252 2.92 -18.75 -2.03
N LYS A 253 2.55 -19.65 -1.11
CA LYS A 253 3.16 -20.97 -0.96
C LYS A 253 2.95 -21.83 -2.21
N ASP A 254 1.83 -21.64 -2.88
CA ASP A 254 1.59 -22.23 -4.20
C ASP A 254 2.41 -21.50 -5.26
N ALA A 255 3.47 -22.15 -5.73
CA ALA A 255 4.37 -21.61 -6.74
C ALA A 255 3.67 -21.31 -8.08
N ALA A 256 2.50 -21.93 -8.35
CA ALA A 256 1.71 -21.63 -9.54
C ALA A 256 1.05 -20.24 -9.49
N LYS A 257 0.90 -19.66 -8.29
CA LYS A 257 0.36 -18.30 -8.09
C LYS A 257 1.41 -17.20 -8.19
N VAL A 258 2.70 -17.55 -8.34
CA VAL A 258 3.77 -16.60 -8.66
C VAL A 258 3.96 -16.59 -10.18
N PRO A 259 3.96 -15.44 -10.85
CA PRO A 259 4.18 -15.38 -12.29
C PRO A 259 5.50 -16.09 -12.67
N PRO A 260 5.49 -17.05 -13.61
CA PRO A 260 6.67 -17.85 -13.95
C PRO A 260 7.79 -17.03 -14.62
N MET A 261 7.48 -15.79 -14.99
CA MET A 261 8.43 -14.84 -15.54
C MET A 261 9.28 -14.13 -14.49
N CYS A 262 8.90 -14.20 -13.20
CA CYS A 262 9.64 -13.55 -12.13
C CYS A 262 10.99 -14.24 -11.88
N ALA A 263 12.00 -13.45 -11.54
CA ALA A 263 13.28 -13.95 -11.13
C ALA A 263 13.17 -14.78 -9.83
N PRO A 264 14.08 -15.71 -9.60
CA PRO A 264 14.17 -16.37 -8.30
C PRO A 264 14.30 -15.34 -7.18
N ASN A 265 13.82 -15.68 -6.00
CA ASN A 265 13.86 -14.83 -4.81
C ASN A 265 13.03 -13.54 -4.84
N THR A 266 12.25 -13.24 -5.89
CA THR A 266 11.25 -12.15 -5.85
C THR A 266 9.89 -12.58 -5.32
N GLY A 267 9.08 -11.65 -4.83
CA GLY A 267 7.67 -11.83 -4.47
C GLY A 267 6.75 -10.87 -5.21
N VAL A 268 5.54 -10.73 -4.68
CA VAL A 268 4.54 -9.77 -5.14
C VAL A 268 4.30 -8.78 -4.01
N LEU A 269 4.30 -7.49 -4.32
CA LEU A 269 3.87 -6.47 -3.40
C LEU A 269 2.34 -6.50 -3.33
N TYR A 270 1.82 -6.72 -2.12
CA TYR A 270 0.39 -6.72 -1.86
C TYR A 270 0.00 -5.43 -1.15
N LYS A 271 -1.13 -4.86 -1.55
CA LYS A 271 -1.99 -4.10 -0.66
C LYS A 271 -2.92 -5.10 0.01
N THR A 272 -3.08 -5.01 1.32
CA THR A 272 -4.07 -5.80 2.04
C THR A 272 -4.98 -4.90 2.85
N THR A 273 -6.23 -5.28 3.04
CA THR A 273 -7.14 -4.58 3.97
C THR A 273 -7.62 -5.52 5.06
N VAL A 274 -7.57 -5.06 6.30
CA VAL A 274 -8.09 -5.82 7.45
C VAL A 274 -9.62 -5.88 7.37
N LYS A 275 -10.17 -7.09 7.39
CA LYS A 275 -11.60 -7.33 7.37
C LYS A 275 -12.22 -7.00 8.71
N HIS A 276 -13.32 -6.26 8.67
CA HIS A 276 -14.16 -6.05 9.84
C HIS A 276 -14.77 -7.36 10.35
N ALA A 277 -15.13 -8.32 9.50
CA ALA A 277 -15.79 -9.55 9.94
C ALA A 277 -14.98 -10.40 10.96
N ASP A 278 -13.68 -10.57 10.72
CA ASP A 278 -12.84 -11.56 11.43
C ASP A 278 -11.42 -11.07 11.75
N GLY A 279 -11.03 -9.87 11.31
CA GLY A 279 -9.69 -9.31 11.52
C GLY A 279 -8.62 -9.92 10.61
N LYS A 280 -9.02 -10.70 9.59
CA LYS A 280 -8.13 -11.29 8.59
C LYS A 280 -7.78 -10.30 7.48
N LEU A 281 -6.80 -10.65 6.66
CA LEU A 281 -6.38 -9.84 5.52
C LEU A 281 -7.12 -10.21 4.23
N THR A 282 -7.53 -9.19 3.47
CA THR A 282 -7.92 -9.33 2.06
C THR A 282 -6.75 -8.92 1.20
N TYR A 283 -6.24 -9.82 0.35
CA TYR A 283 -5.04 -9.58 -0.46
C TYR A 283 -5.38 -9.01 -1.83
N MET A 284 -4.67 -7.96 -2.24
CA MET A 284 -4.75 -7.34 -3.56
C MET A 284 -3.32 -7.19 -4.11
N PRO A 285 -2.91 -7.96 -5.12
CA PRO A 285 -1.60 -7.78 -5.74
C PRO A 285 -1.56 -6.43 -6.44
N ILE A 286 -0.46 -5.68 -6.25
CA ILE A 286 -0.30 -4.34 -6.85
C ILE A 286 0.97 -4.21 -7.70
N LEU A 287 1.98 -5.04 -7.46
CA LEU A 287 3.20 -5.08 -8.29
C LEU A 287 3.87 -6.45 -8.19
N ASP A 288 4.09 -7.09 -9.33
CA ASP A 288 4.73 -8.39 -9.42
C ASP A 288 6.27 -8.30 -9.47
N CYS A 289 6.92 -9.43 -9.17
CA CYS A 289 8.36 -9.63 -9.28
C CYS A 289 9.21 -8.59 -8.50
N VAL A 290 8.78 -8.28 -7.28
CA VAL A 290 9.47 -7.36 -6.35
C VAL A 290 10.56 -8.11 -5.60
N ALA A 291 11.79 -7.60 -5.67
CA ALA A 291 12.94 -8.14 -4.95
C ALA A 291 13.07 -7.57 -3.53
N ASP A 292 12.69 -6.31 -3.34
CA ASP A 292 12.83 -5.63 -2.05
C ASP A 292 11.86 -4.45 -1.91
N MET A 293 11.46 -4.16 -0.66
CA MET A 293 10.70 -2.98 -0.27
C MET A 293 11.27 -2.45 1.05
N GLN A 294 11.68 -1.19 1.06
CA GLN A 294 12.31 -0.51 2.19
C GLN A 294 11.59 0.80 2.50
N VAL A 295 11.43 1.13 3.77
CA VAL A 295 10.71 2.31 4.26
C VAL A 295 11.62 3.17 5.12
N VAL A 296 11.70 4.45 4.81
CA VAL A 296 12.44 5.45 5.58
C VAL A 296 11.50 6.57 6.00
N LEU A 297 11.57 6.94 7.28
CA LEU A 297 10.69 7.94 7.89
C LEU A 297 11.49 9.21 8.20
N GLY A 298 10.94 10.37 7.87
CA GLY A 298 11.54 11.68 8.07
C GLY A 298 10.79 12.51 9.12
N TRP A 299 11.52 12.96 10.14
CA TRP A 299 11.00 13.53 11.38
C TRP A 299 11.46 14.97 11.60
N ASP A 300 10.54 15.82 12.04
CA ASP A 300 10.76 17.18 12.53
C ASP A 300 10.76 17.16 14.07
N MET A 301 11.94 17.00 14.66
CA MET A 301 12.07 16.70 16.08
C MET A 301 12.21 17.96 16.94
N ASP A 302 12.59 19.08 16.34
CA ASP A 302 12.71 20.38 17.00
C ASP A 302 11.51 21.33 16.73
N ASN A 303 10.55 20.90 15.91
CA ASN A 303 9.35 21.65 15.51
C ASN A 303 9.66 22.90 14.65
N ASN A 304 10.76 22.90 13.89
CA ASN A 304 11.15 24.01 13.01
C ASN A 304 10.46 23.98 11.63
N GLY A 305 9.69 22.93 11.33
CA GLY A 305 8.99 22.75 10.06
C GLY A 305 9.75 21.90 9.03
N SER A 306 11.00 21.55 9.29
CA SER A 306 11.91 20.80 8.41
C SER A 306 12.19 19.40 8.97
N VAL A 307 12.74 18.52 8.14
CA VAL A 307 13.17 17.19 8.59
C VAL A 307 14.60 17.28 9.11
N ASP A 308 14.83 16.91 10.36
CA ASP A 308 16.14 16.93 11.00
C ASP A 308 16.67 15.52 11.28
N THR A 309 15.78 14.54 11.41
CA THR A 309 16.13 13.15 11.72
C THR A 309 15.43 12.20 10.75
N TRP A 310 16.18 11.25 10.22
CA TRP A 310 15.66 10.14 9.41
C TRP A 310 15.76 8.85 10.20
N SER A 311 14.82 7.93 10.01
CA SER A 311 14.87 6.60 10.63
C SER A 311 14.54 5.51 9.63
N ASN A 312 14.96 4.29 9.93
CA ASN A 312 14.41 3.09 9.29
C ASN A 312 12.93 2.89 9.68
N ALA A 313 12.31 1.84 9.13
CA ALA A 313 10.87 1.61 9.19
C ALA A 313 10.29 1.56 10.63
N ASP A 314 11.01 0.94 11.57
CA ASP A 314 10.56 0.77 12.96
C ASP A 314 11.18 1.78 13.94
N GLY A 315 12.06 2.67 13.45
CA GLY A 315 12.74 3.67 14.26
C GLY A 315 13.89 3.14 15.13
N SER A 316 14.29 1.87 14.96
CA SER A 316 15.41 1.28 15.71
C SER A 316 16.77 1.88 15.32
N THR A 317 16.90 2.39 14.10
CA THR A 317 18.09 3.07 13.61
C THR A 317 17.73 4.46 13.11
N VAL A 318 18.52 5.45 13.51
CA VAL A 318 18.31 6.86 13.16
C VAL A 318 19.57 7.50 12.58
N SER A 319 19.36 8.48 11.71
CA SER A 319 20.36 9.40 11.19
C SER A 319 19.90 10.81 11.54
N GLY A 320 20.51 11.39 12.57
CA GLY A 320 20.10 12.66 13.18
C GLY A 320 20.22 12.62 14.71
N SER A 321 19.81 13.70 15.38
CA SER A 321 19.91 13.85 16.84
C SER A 321 18.58 13.66 17.58
N GLY A 322 17.48 13.39 16.88
CA GLY A 322 16.16 13.28 17.48
C GLY A 322 15.83 11.90 18.05
N ASP A 323 15.08 11.87 19.16
CA ASP A 323 14.55 10.65 19.77
C ASP A 323 13.29 10.13 19.05
N VAL A 324 13.50 9.42 17.95
CA VAL A 324 12.43 8.82 17.14
C VAL A 324 11.77 7.64 17.85
N ALA A 325 12.52 6.87 18.64
CA ALA A 325 12.02 5.69 19.34
C ALA A 325 10.82 6.06 20.21
N THR A 326 10.93 7.15 21.00
CA THR A 326 9.81 7.65 21.81
C THR A 326 8.63 8.12 20.97
N ALA A 327 8.88 8.77 19.82
CA ALA A 327 7.81 9.30 18.96
C ALA A 327 6.97 8.21 18.26
N ILE A 328 7.55 7.02 18.04
CA ILE A 328 6.86 5.88 17.41
C ILE A 328 6.06 5.03 18.42
N LEU A 329 6.36 5.13 19.72
CA LEU A 329 5.67 4.36 20.75
C LEU A 329 4.16 4.63 20.73
N GLN A 330 3.39 3.56 20.89
CA GLN A 330 1.92 3.64 20.94
C GLN A 330 1.44 4.57 22.06
N ALA A 331 2.05 4.47 23.25
CA ALA A 331 1.67 5.28 24.40
C ALA A 331 1.84 6.79 24.15
N SER A 332 2.85 7.20 23.36
CA SER A 332 3.07 8.61 23.01
C SER A 332 1.95 9.19 22.13
N ASN A 333 1.22 8.34 21.41
CA ASN A 333 0.13 8.78 20.53
C ASN A 333 -1.17 9.09 21.30
N ASP A 334 -1.27 8.66 22.56
CA ASP A 334 -2.41 8.98 23.43
C ASP A 334 -2.36 10.40 24.00
N ASP A 335 -1.17 11.02 24.01
CA ASP A 335 -0.94 12.38 24.47
C ASP A 335 -0.31 13.23 23.37
N ILE A 336 -1.12 14.14 22.84
CA ILE A 336 -0.75 15.04 21.75
C ILE A 336 0.25 16.12 22.17
N THR A 337 0.47 16.31 23.47
CA THR A 337 1.46 17.26 24.02
C THR A 337 2.88 16.68 24.01
N ILE A 338 3.01 15.36 23.90
CA ILE A 338 4.28 14.64 23.81
C ILE A 338 4.65 14.47 22.33
N SER A 339 5.94 14.41 22.03
CA SER A 339 6.42 14.03 20.69
C SER A 339 5.88 12.66 20.31
N ASN A 340 5.14 12.61 19.20
CA ASN A 340 4.53 11.41 18.66
C ASN A 340 4.51 11.46 17.13
N ILE A 341 4.10 10.36 16.51
CA ILE A 341 4.07 10.26 15.05
C ILE A 341 3.21 11.34 14.36
N ARG A 342 2.17 11.86 15.01
CA ARG A 342 1.28 12.87 14.41
C ARG A 342 1.88 14.26 14.38
N ASN A 343 2.67 14.62 15.39
CA ASN A 343 3.29 15.95 15.48
C ASN A 343 4.77 15.97 15.04
N ARG A 344 5.39 14.81 14.78
CA ARG A 344 6.80 14.73 14.32
C ARG A 344 7.00 14.18 12.91
N LEU A 345 6.16 13.28 12.41
CA LEU A 345 6.41 12.65 11.09
C LEU A 345 6.03 13.57 9.92
N LYS A 346 7.03 14.04 9.16
CA LYS A 346 6.81 14.90 7.99
C LYS A 346 6.74 14.13 6.68
N VAL A 347 7.65 13.16 6.51
CA VAL A 347 7.88 12.50 5.21
C VAL A 347 7.96 10.99 5.40
N VAL A 348 7.39 10.25 4.45
CA VAL A 348 7.56 8.82 4.31
C VAL A 348 8.16 8.55 2.93
N LYS A 349 9.27 7.82 2.90
CA LYS A 349 9.90 7.33 1.68
C LYS A 349 9.73 5.81 1.61
N VAL A 350 9.30 5.33 0.45
CA VAL A 350 9.23 3.89 0.16
C VAL A 350 10.05 3.63 -1.09
N TYR A 351 11.02 2.73 -0.97
CA TYR A 351 11.88 2.28 -2.05
C TYR A 351 11.51 0.85 -2.41
N ILE A 352 11.24 0.58 -3.68
CA ILE A 352 10.83 -0.75 -4.16
C ILE A 352 11.72 -1.14 -5.32
N ILE A 353 12.36 -2.30 -5.23
CA ILE A 353 13.12 -2.87 -6.33
C ILE A 353 12.25 -3.90 -7.03
N ALA A 354 11.97 -3.69 -8.31
CA ALA A 354 11.16 -4.61 -9.09
C ALA A 354 11.82 -4.97 -10.41
N GLN A 355 11.55 -6.19 -10.86
CA GLN A 355 11.93 -6.65 -12.19
C GLN A 355 11.11 -5.93 -13.27
N ASN A 356 11.75 -5.64 -14.40
CA ASN A 356 11.13 -5.03 -15.57
C ASN A 356 11.16 -5.99 -16.78
N GLY A 357 9.99 -6.55 -17.12
CA GLY A 357 9.82 -7.49 -18.23
C GLY A 357 10.24 -8.93 -17.87
N LYS A 358 10.56 -9.75 -18.88
CA LYS A 358 10.96 -11.16 -18.71
C LYS A 358 12.47 -11.37 -18.73
N LYS A 359 12.92 -12.58 -18.38
CA LYS A 359 14.31 -13.02 -18.53
C LYS A 359 14.83 -12.75 -19.95
N ASP A 360 16.01 -12.15 -20.03
CA ASP A 360 16.74 -11.88 -21.25
C ASP A 360 18.11 -12.56 -21.15
N SER A 361 18.25 -13.71 -21.80
CA SER A 361 19.48 -14.52 -21.73
C SER A 361 20.70 -13.84 -22.35
N GLY A 362 20.50 -12.85 -23.23
CA GLY A 362 21.58 -12.05 -23.81
C GLY A 362 21.97 -10.84 -22.96
N TYR A 363 21.21 -10.55 -21.91
CA TYR A 363 21.45 -9.44 -21.01
C TYR A 363 22.11 -9.91 -19.71
N THR A 364 22.99 -9.07 -19.17
CA THR A 364 23.56 -9.22 -17.82
C THR A 364 23.52 -7.87 -17.13
N SER A 365 22.80 -7.79 -16.01
CA SER A 365 22.74 -6.61 -15.17
C SER A 365 24.03 -6.42 -14.38
N ASP A 366 24.18 -5.22 -13.84
CA ASP A 366 25.11 -4.96 -12.75
C ASP A 366 24.83 -5.90 -11.57
N TYR A 367 25.85 -6.13 -10.75
CA TYR A 367 25.74 -6.98 -9.56
C TYR A 367 24.97 -6.28 -8.43
N GLU A 368 24.95 -4.95 -8.40
CA GLU A 368 24.29 -4.14 -7.39
C GLU A 368 23.34 -3.13 -8.03
N ILE A 369 22.20 -2.90 -7.39
CA ILE A 369 21.27 -1.82 -7.72
C ILE A 369 21.31 -0.83 -6.56
N THR A 370 21.69 0.41 -6.83
CA THR A 370 21.62 1.48 -5.82
C THR A 370 20.18 1.69 -5.37
N ILE A 371 19.99 1.81 -4.07
CA ILE A 371 18.69 2.13 -3.44
C ILE A 371 18.86 3.22 -2.39
N GLY A 372 17.80 4.01 -2.22
CA GLY A 372 17.78 5.06 -1.20
C GLY A 372 18.52 6.33 -1.59
N ASP A 373 18.44 7.34 -0.73
CA ASP A 373 19.20 8.57 -0.88
C ASP A 373 20.59 8.51 -0.21
N ASP A 374 21.43 9.48 -0.57
CA ASP A 374 22.70 9.70 0.10
C ASP A 374 22.49 9.95 1.60
N GLY A 375 23.20 9.20 2.44
CA GLY A 375 23.07 9.27 3.90
C GLY A 375 22.02 8.34 4.52
N GLU A 376 21.25 7.61 3.70
CA GLU A 376 20.25 6.64 4.19
C GLU A 376 20.77 5.20 4.26
N LYS A 377 22.06 4.98 3.97
CA LYS A 377 22.65 3.63 3.90
C LYS A 377 22.44 2.79 5.17
N SER A 378 22.46 3.43 6.35
CA SER A 378 22.21 2.74 7.62
C SER A 378 20.74 2.55 7.96
N LEU A 379 19.82 3.13 7.16
CA LEU A 379 18.38 3.14 7.43
C LEU A 379 17.61 2.14 6.55
N ILE A 380 18.27 1.53 5.58
CA ILE A 380 17.68 0.55 4.68
C ILE A 380 18.56 -0.68 4.62
N HIS A 381 17.96 -1.80 4.23
CA HIS A 381 18.66 -3.05 4.03
C HIS A 381 19.76 -2.94 2.97
N ASN A 382 21.02 -2.79 3.41
CA ASN A 382 22.15 -2.67 2.50
C ASN A 382 22.92 -4.00 2.37
N THR A 383 22.92 -4.57 1.17
CA THR A 383 23.77 -5.71 0.79
C THR A 383 24.91 -5.31 -0.15
N GLY A 384 24.98 -4.03 -0.50
CA GLY A 384 26.00 -3.46 -1.37
C GLY A 384 27.36 -3.29 -0.71
N SER A 385 28.39 -3.33 -1.56
CA SER A 385 29.79 -3.13 -1.21
C SER A 385 30.21 -1.66 -1.14
N ASN A 386 29.41 -0.74 -1.71
CA ASN A 386 29.69 0.69 -1.68
C ASN A 386 29.71 1.24 -0.24
N ALA A 387 30.69 2.07 0.11
CA ALA A 387 30.85 2.60 1.47
C ALA A 387 29.75 3.62 1.87
N THR A 388 29.23 4.41 0.93
CA THR A 388 28.40 5.59 1.21
C THR A 388 26.96 5.48 0.70
N LYS A 389 26.72 4.72 -0.36
CA LYS A 389 25.37 4.48 -0.90
C LYS A 389 24.90 3.08 -0.55
N ALA A 390 23.61 2.94 -0.22
CA ALA A 390 23.02 1.63 -0.09
C ALA A 390 22.75 1.02 -1.46
N ALA A 391 22.87 -0.30 -1.52
CA ALA A 391 22.53 -1.07 -2.71
C ALA A 391 22.00 -2.46 -2.34
N TYR A 392 21.25 -3.02 -3.27
CA TYR A 392 20.79 -4.39 -3.25
C TYR A 392 21.64 -5.26 -4.18
N ALA A 393 22.26 -6.29 -3.63
CA ALA A 393 23.08 -7.25 -4.35
C ALA A 393 22.21 -8.31 -5.03
N LEU A 394 22.33 -8.41 -6.36
CA LEU A 394 21.62 -9.38 -7.17
C LEU A 394 22.34 -10.74 -7.16
N ALA A 395 21.60 -11.80 -6.85
CA ALA A 395 22.10 -13.17 -7.02
C ALA A 395 22.41 -13.48 -8.49
N ALA A 396 23.31 -14.43 -8.76
CA ALA A 396 23.76 -14.75 -10.12
C ALA A 396 22.61 -15.06 -11.09
N ASN A 397 21.57 -15.74 -10.63
CA ASN A 397 20.37 -16.10 -11.40
C ASN A 397 19.39 -14.94 -11.63
N MET A 398 19.57 -13.80 -10.95
CA MET A 398 18.78 -12.57 -11.10
C MET A 398 19.39 -11.60 -12.13
N ARG A 399 20.63 -11.86 -12.58
CA ARG A 399 21.35 -10.93 -13.47
C ARG A 399 20.91 -10.93 -14.92
N ASN A 400 20.16 -11.95 -15.35
CA ASN A 400 19.56 -11.98 -16.70
C ASN A 400 18.19 -11.27 -16.74
N TYR A 401 17.89 -10.43 -15.76
CA TYR A 401 16.67 -9.65 -15.67
C TYR A 401 17.01 -8.18 -15.55
N ARG A 402 16.16 -7.32 -16.09
CA ARG A 402 16.27 -5.87 -15.93
C ARG A 402 15.56 -5.48 -14.66
N TRP A 403 16.10 -4.50 -13.96
CA TRP A 403 15.60 -4.06 -12.67
C TRP A 403 15.34 -2.57 -12.68
N LYS A 404 14.43 -2.13 -11.81
CA LYS A 404 14.05 -0.73 -11.65
C LYS A 404 13.79 -0.46 -10.18
N GLU A 405 14.28 0.68 -9.71
CA GLU A 405 13.91 1.26 -8.43
C GLU A 405 12.69 2.15 -8.63
N TYR A 406 11.65 1.93 -7.82
CA TYR A 406 10.56 2.86 -7.63
C TYR A 406 10.76 3.60 -6.31
N ARG A 407 10.76 4.93 -6.39
CA ARG A 407 10.91 5.81 -5.24
C ARG A 407 9.62 6.60 -5.04
N ILE A 408 8.97 6.37 -3.91
CA ILE A 408 7.73 7.03 -3.52
C ILE A 408 8.01 7.89 -2.30
N ILE A 409 7.92 9.20 -2.46
CA ILE A 409 8.14 10.17 -1.37
C ILE A 409 6.83 10.89 -1.12
N VAL A 410 6.31 10.78 0.09
CA VAL A 410 5.00 11.33 0.44
C VAL A 410 5.09 12.12 1.73
N ARG A 411 4.42 13.28 1.74
CA ARG A 411 4.07 14.02 2.96
C ARG A 411 2.62 13.69 3.33
N PRO A 412 2.36 12.96 4.42
CA PRO A 412 0.99 12.68 4.87
C PRO A 412 0.25 13.97 5.21
N LYS A 413 -0.89 14.24 4.57
CA LYS A 413 -1.58 15.55 4.66
C LYS A 413 -2.37 15.75 5.95
N ASN A 414 -2.62 14.67 6.68
CA ASN A 414 -3.55 14.66 7.81
C ASN A 414 -2.82 14.51 9.16
N LEU A 415 -1.51 14.72 9.16
CA LEU A 415 -0.69 14.79 10.37
C LEU A 415 -0.54 16.25 10.79
N LEU A 416 -0.56 16.51 12.09
CA LEU A 416 -0.51 17.88 12.65
C LEU A 416 0.71 18.65 12.21
N THR A 417 1.83 17.96 12.06
CA THR A 417 3.08 18.57 11.62
C THR A 417 3.05 19.02 10.15
N ASN A 418 2.11 18.51 9.34
CA ASN A 418 2.00 18.83 7.92
C ASN A 418 0.80 19.73 7.59
N GLN A 419 0.07 20.17 8.63
CA GLN A 419 -0.96 21.20 8.54
C GLN A 419 -0.32 22.57 8.77
#